data_AF-A0A2E0GV74-F1
#
_entry.id   AF-A0A2E0GV74-F1
#
_cell.length_a   1.000
_cell.length_b   1.000
_cell.length_c   1.000
_cell.angle_alpha   90.00
_cell.angle_beta   90.00
_cell.angle_gamma   90.00
#
_symmetry.space_group_name_H-M   'P 1'
#
loop_
_entity.id
_entity.type
_entity.pdbx_description
1 polymer ?
#
loop_
_entity_poly.entity_id
_entity_poly.type
_entity_poly.pdbx_seq_one_letter_code
_entity_poly.pdbx_strand_id
1 'polypeptide(L)' 'MSRVEEEVCKKLQFRAELGKEKYGVTVETAHLSKMEWLVHAQEEAMDLAVYLQKLIELEGS' A
#
# COMPACT_ATOMS: atom_id res chain seq x y z
N MET A 1 20.99 -5.98 2.63
CA MET A 1 19.95 -5.03 3.05
C MET A 1 20.05 -4.87 4.55
N SER A 2 19.70 -3.71 5.10
CA SER A 2 19.62 -3.53 6.55
C SER A 2 18.43 -4.30 7.12
N ARG A 3 18.44 -4.57 8.43
CA ARG A 3 17.30 -5.17 9.13
C ARG A 3 15.99 -4.40 8.86
N VAL A 4 16.05 -3.08 8.77
CA VAL A 4 14.87 -2.23 8.52
C VAL A 4 14.30 -2.48 7.12
N GLU A 5 15.18 -2.55 6.11
CA GLU A 5 14.78 -2.83 4.73
C GLU A 5 14.20 -4.24 4.57
N GLU A 6 14.78 -5.24 5.25
CA GLU A 6 14.26 -6.62 5.25
C GLU A 6 12.84 -6.72 5.82
N GLU A 7 12.56 -5.99 6.91
CA GLU A 7 11.21 -5.95 7.49
C GLU A 7 10.20 -5.28 6.55
N VAL A 8 10.59 -4.27 5.79
CA VAL A 8 9.73 -3.67 4.77
C VAL A 8 9.44 -4.69 3.65
N CYS A 9 10.45 -5.44 3.20
CA CYS A 9 10.25 -6.49 2.19
C CYS A 9 9.27 -7.58 2.67
N LYS A 10 9.36 -8.02 3.93
CA LYS A 10 8.42 -9.01 4.49
C LYS A 10 6.99 -8.46 4.51
N LYS A 11 6.80 -7.21 4.93
CA LYS A 11 5.48 -6.56 4.91
C LYS A 11 4.93 -6.45 3.50
N LEU A 12 5.77 -6.15 2.51
CA LEU A 12 5.37 -6.09 1.10
C LEU A 12 4.90 -7.46 0.59
N GLN A 13 5.65 -8.52 0.90
CA GLN A 13 5.28 -9.90 0.54
C GLN A 13 3.94 -10.30 1.15
N PHE A 14 3.77 -10.08 2.46
CA PHE A 14 2.52 -10.37 3.15
C PHE A 14 1.32 -9.60 2.57
N ARG A 15 1.50 -8.31 2.25
CA ARG A 15 0.45 -7.52 1.58
C ARG A 15 0.11 -8.05 0.19
N ALA A 16 1.11 -8.51 -0.58
CA ALA A 16 0.88 -9.11 -1.88
C ALA A 16 0.09 -10.42 -1.78
N GLU A 17 0.37 -11.26 -0.79
CA GLU A 17 -0.38 -12.48 -0.49
C GLU A 17 -1.84 -12.17 -0.14
N LEU A 18 -2.08 -11.24 0.79
CA LEU A 18 -3.44 -10.81 1.14
C LEU A 18 -4.20 -10.21 -0.04
N GLY A 19 -3.54 -9.41 -0.88
CA GLY A 19 -4.13 -8.85 -2.09
C GLY A 19 -4.54 -9.95 -3.08
N LYS A 20 -3.67 -10.96 -3.26
CA LYS A 20 -3.96 -12.13 -4.10
C LYS A 20 -5.12 -12.95 -3.54
N GLU A 21 -5.19 -13.16 -2.23
CA GLU A 21 -6.33 -13.84 -1.59
C GLU A 21 -7.64 -13.08 -1.76
N LYS A 22 -7.60 -11.74 -1.62
CA LYS A 22 -8.78 -10.88 -1.71
C LYS A 22 -9.33 -10.73 -3.13
N TYR A 23 -8.45 -10.56 -4.11
CA TYR A 23 -8.82 -10.21 -5.49
C TYR A 23 -8.61 -11.35 -6.50
N GLY A 24 -7.95 -12.44 -6.11
CA GLY A 24 -7.63 -13.58 -6.98
C GLY A 24 -6.55 -13.29 -8.04
N VAL A 25 -6.03 -12.07 -8.11
CA VAL A 25 -5.03 -11.62 -9.08
C VAL A 25 -3.87 -10.90 -8.38
N THR A 26 -2.72 -10.83 -9.04
CA THR A 26 -1.58 -10.02 -8.58
C THR A 26 -1.55 -8.70 -9.35
N VAL A 27 -0.69 -7.76 -8.92
CA VAL A 27 -0.45 -6.51 -9.68
C VAL A 27 0.00 -6.79 -11.12
N GLU A 28 0.75 -7.87 -11.32
CA GLU A 28 1.24 -8.29 -12.64
C GLU A 28 0.13 -8.90 -13.52
N THR A 29 -0.80 -9.66 -12.93
CA THR A 29 -1.86 -10.37 -13.68
C THR A 29 -3.21 -9.66 -13.69
N ALA A 30 -3.33 -8.52 -12.99
CA ALA A 30 -4.57 -7.75 -12.94
C ALA A 30 -4.87 -7.08 -14.28
N HIS A 31 -6.12 -7.24 -14.75
CA HIS A 31 -6.61 -6.62 -15.98
C HIS A 31 -7.25 -5.26 -15.72
N LEU A 32 -6.49 -4.34 -15.14
CA LEU A 32 -6.92 -2.96 -14.91
C LEU A 32 -6.51 -2.05 -16.08
N SER A 33 -7.38 -1.13 -16.44
CA SER A 33 -7.05 -0.02 -17.33
C SER A 33 -6.05 0.93 -16.66
N LYS A 34 -5.35 1.74 -17.47
CA LYS A 34 -4.44 2.76 -16.94
C LYS A 34 -5.14 3.74 -16.00
N MET A 35 -6.40 4.06 -16.27
CA MET A 35 -7.18 4.97 -15.44
C MET A 35 -7.48 4.35 -14.07
N GLU A 36 -7.89 3.09 -14.03
CA GLU A 36 -8.13 2.38 -12.77
C GLU A 36 -6.85 2.29 -11.93
N TRP A 37 -5.70 2.01 -12.55
CA TRP A 37 -4.42 2.06 -11.86
C TRP A 37 -4.12 3.42 -11.22
N LEU A 38 -4.39 4.52 -11.94
CA LEU A 38 -4.17 5.87 -11.43
C LEU A 38 -5.13 6.22 -10.29
N VAL A 39 -6.40 5.81 -10.41
CA VAL A 39 -7.41 6.02 -9.36
C VAL A 39 -7.03 5.26 -8.10
N HIS A 40 -6.69 3.96 -8.20
CA HIS A 40 -6.27 3.18 -7.03
C HIS A 40 -5.01 3.73 -6.37
N ALA A 41 -4.02 4.18 -7.17
CA ALA A 41 -2.84 4.82 -6.63
C ALA A 41 -3.17 6.14 -5.90
N GLN A 42 -4.13 6.92 -6.42
CA GLN A 42 -4.61 8.13 -5.77
C GLN A 42 -5.32 7.83 -4.44
N GLU A 43 -6.18 6.81 -4.41
CA GLU A 43 -6.88 6.36 -3.20
C GLU A 43 -5.90 5.94 -2.10
N GLU A 44 -4.92 5.08 -2.42
CA GLU A 44 -3.90 4.64 -1.45
C GLU A 44 -3.02 5.81 -0.97
N ALA A 45 -2.77 6.81 -1.82
CA ALA A 45 -2.05 8.02 -1.41
C ALA A 45 -2.85 8.90 -0.44
N MET A 46 -4.18 8.97 -0.60
CA MET A 46 -5.05 9.66 0.36
C MET A 46 -5.07 8.94 1.71
N ASP A 47 -5.12 7.60 1.72
CA ASP A 47 -5.03 6.81 2.95
C ASP A 47 -3.72 7.07 3.70
N LEU A 48 -2.59 7.13 2.98
CA LEU A 48 -1.31 7.55 3.55
C LEU A 48 -1.39 8.96 4.16
N ALA A 49 -1.96 9.92 3.44
CA ALA A 49 -2.08 11.30 3.91
C ALA A 49 -2.90 11.40 5.20
N VAL A 50 -3.97 10.61 5.34
CA VAL A 50 -4.78 10.53 6.57
C VAL A 50 -3.94 10.05 7.76
N TYR A 51 -3.15 8.98 7.59
CA TYR A 51 -2.27 8.50 8.66
C TYR A 51 -1.21 9.54 9.06
N LEU A 52 -0.61 10.22 8.09
CA LEU A 52 0.35 11.29 8.35
C LEU A 52 -0.29 12.43 9.14
N GLN A 53 -1.48 12.89 8.73
CA GLN A 53 -2.22 13.93 9.45
C GLN A 53 -2.48 13.52 10.90
N LYS A 54 -2.90 12.27 11.13
CA LYS A 54 -3.16 11.78 12.50
C LYS A 54 -1.89 11.78 13.36
N LEU A 55 -0.76 11.38 12.80
CA LEU A 55 0.53 11.38 13.52
C LEU A 55 1.02 12.80 13.81
N ILE A 56 0.85 13.73 12.88
CA ILE A 56 1.16 15.15 13.08
C ILE A 56 0.35 15.74 14.24
N GLU A 57 -0.95 15.44 14.31
CA GLU A 57 -1.81 15.87 15.42
C GLU A 57 -1.39 15.28 16.77
N LEU A 58 -0.98 14.00 16.78
CA LEU A 58 -0.52 13.33 18.00
C LEU A 58 0.83 13.86 18.50
N GLU A 59 1.75 14.22 17.60
CA GLU A 59 3.06 14.77 17.97
C GLU A 59 2.96 16.24 18.42
N GLY A 60 2.01 16.99 17.87
CA GLY A 60 1.76 18.38 18.23
C GLY A 60 0.92 18.59 19.49
N SER A 61 0.41 17.52 20.12
CA SER A 61 -0.41 17.54 21.34
C SER A 61 0.41 17.21 22.58
#